data_AF-A0A1B9HYY0-F1
#
_entry.id   AF-A0A1B9HYY0-F1
#
_cell.length_a   1.000
_cell.length_b   1.000
_cell.length_c   1.000
_cell.angle_alpha   90.00
_cell.angle_beta   90.00
_cell.angle_gamma   90.00
#
_symmetry.space_group_name_H-M   'P 1'
#
loop_
_entity.id
_entity.type
_entity.pdbx_description
1 polymer ?
#
loop_
_entity_poly.entity_id
_entity_poly.type
_entity_poly.pdbx_seq_one_letter_code
_entity_poly.pdbx_strand_id
1 'polypeptide(L)'
;MAPQELILSACSSDPSSSSSRQQSTPSIHLHDLLTSGSVQSFKNSASSLNSLGYVQSQNGQGGGLFAVQEGKAILNVWAWQKDQMHTKIHLPEKMSCFSVSPNGLWAVAGSPNGQIYLWEIASGLLLSSFTAHYRSLTSLTFTPDSQILISTSLDSSTHIFLVSRLIDPEDPATAGKPYGSLTDHTLAVRGVGLGKMAGSMGGRIWTFSDDGTVKMWSLHPPFTLISTFTLPSGSSPNNISIDPMERFFYVSTIQGEVYYIPLFRRKNLNSNLTETNDSYESSINESSLISNKIEGSVISINEKEKDKKIKITSMTLSISSTNLILGFSNGQINLYSLPSHQHLRTLSSHSNSITHLSTLLKPLDLIKSNNSNGGAGGGGNNGNGKLLEEYSIFEIKSFERIKSQNVKLNHNITIKLSQNTNYNNTLSTNLLLNKLDELRPKSIKSIGSNGNTQNIEQNQLEALLEENKRLRTSLEKASKINEKMWNGIIDMKLDNGES
;
A
#
# COMPACT_ATOMS: atom_id res chain seq x y z
N MET A 1 24.71 -6.78 -1.82
CA MET A 1 24.33 -6.46 -0.43
C MET A 1 22.89 -6.88 -0.26
N ALA A 2 22.56 -7.65 0.78
CA ALA A 2 21.16 -7.94 1.10
C ALA A 2 20.41 -6.62 1.37
N PRO A 3 19.14 -6.49 0.98
CA PRO A 3 18.35 -5.29 1.27
C PRO A 3 18.25 -5.11 2.79
N GLN A 4 18.66 -3.93 3.27
CA GLN A 4 18.62 -3.58 4.69
C GLN A 4 17.20 -3.11 5.05
N GLU A 5 16.62 -3.72 6.08
CA GLU A 5 15.30 -3.36 6.60
C GLU A 5 15.43 -2.33 7.73
N LEU A 6 14.62 -1.27 7.68
CA LEU A 6 14.61 -0.19 8.64
C LEU A 6 13.28 -0.14 9.40
N ILE A 7 13.35 0.29 10.66
CA ILE A 7 12.24 0.62 11.52
C ILE A 7 12.07 2.14 11.48
N LEU A 8 10.90 2.61 11.06
CA LEU A 8 10.49 4.00 11.13
C LEU A 8 9.61 4.20 12.36
N SER A 9 9.99 5.15 13.21
CA SER A 9 9.30 5.41 14.47
C SER A 9 9.13 6.89 14.72
N ALA A 10 7.94 7.28 15.18
CA ALA A 10 7.61 8.67 15.51
C ALA A 10 6.93 8.78 16.88
N CYS A 11 7.07 9.94 17.51
CA CYS A 11 6.51 10.21 18.83
C CYS A 11 5.54 11.39 18.84
N SER A 12 4.68 11.39 19.85
CA SER A 12 3.79 12.50 20.19
C SER A 12 4.55 13.61 20.92
N SER A 13 4.01 14.82 20.88
CA SER A 13 4.45 15.94 21.70
C SER A 13 4.00 15.86 23.15
N ASP A 14 2.96 15.09 23.47
CA ASP A 14 2.39 15.04 24.81
C ASP A 14 3.34 14.31 25.78
N PRO A 15 3.81 14.97 26.85
CA PRO A 15 4.58 14.31 27.89
C PRO A 15 3.61 13.55 28.79
N SER A 16 3.44 12.25 28.55
CA SER A 16 2.76 11.36 29.50
C SER A 16 3.49 11.29 30.86
N SER A 17 4.75 11.74 30.89
CA SER A 17 5.62 11.89 32.06
C SER A 17 5.88 13.36 32.38
N SER A 18 5.29 13.84 33.48
CA SER A 18 5.62 15.12 34.12
C SER A 18 6.99 15.04 34.81
N SER A 19 8.07 14.83 34.05
CA SER A 19 9.43 14.93 34.60
C SER A 19 10.21 16.00 33.86
N SER A 20 10.65 16.97 34.64
CA SER A 20 11.59 18.06 34.34
C SER A 20 13.02 17.57 34.06
N ARG A 21 13.19 16.48 33.30
CA ARG A 21 14.48 16.08 32.73
C ARG A 21 14.46 16.40 31.25
N GLN A 22 15.52 17.08 30.78
CA GLN A 22 15.80 17.51 29.41
C GLN A 22 14.80 16.94 28.40
N GLN A 23 13.76 17.72 28.08
CA GLN A 23 12.79 17.33 27.05
C GLN A 23 13.56 17.23 25.73
N SER A 24 13.88 16.01 25.31
CA SER A 24 14.38 15.79 23.96
C SER A 24 13.28 16.24 23.00
N THR A 25 13.66 17.06 22.02
CA THR A 25 12.70 17.52 21.02
C THR A 25 12.12 16.31 20.29
N PRO A 26 10.79 16.22 20.14
CA PRO A 26 10.18 15.08 19.46
C PRO A 26 10.72 14.99 18.03
N SER A 27 11.14 13.80 17.66
CA SER A 27 11.80 13.50 16.40
C SER A 27 11.33 12.17 15.84
N ILE A 28 11.44 12.02 14.52
CA ILE A 28 11.23 10.75 13.84
C ILE A 28 12.58 10.07 13.71
N HIS A 29 12.66 8.78 14.05
CA HIS A 29 13.89 8.02 14.00
C HIS A 29 13.79 6.84 13.04
N LEU A 30 14.87 6.64 12.28
CA LEU A 30 15.13 5.45 11.47
C LEU A 30 16.17 4.58 12.17
N HIS A 31 15.79 3.35 12.51
CA HIS A 31 16.69 2.35 13.07
C HIS A 31 16.89 1.20 12.11
N ASP A 32 18.09 0.63 12.08
CA ASP A 32 18.31 -0.63 11.39
C ASP A 32 17.70 -1.79 12.18
N LEU A 33 16.87 -2.61 11.54
CA LEU A 33 16.22 -3.74 12.20
C LEU A 33 17.24 -4.76 12.71
N LEU A 34 18.32 -5.00 11.97
CA LEU A 34 19.30 -6.04 12.33
C LEU A 34 20.26 -5.57 13.42
N THR A 35 20.82 -4.37 13.30
CA THR A 35 21.83 -3.87 14.26
C THR A 35 21.23 -3.06 15.40
N SER A 36 19.97 -2.62 15.29
CA SER A 36 19.35 -1.63 16.20
C SER A 36 20.04 -0.26 16.21
N GLY A 37 21.01 -0.04 15.32
CA GLY A 37 21.70 1.24 15.20
C GLY A 37 20.77 2.33 14.65
N SER A 38 20.88 3.54 15.18
CA SER A 38 20.23 4.71 14.60
C SER A 38 20.88 5.06 13.27
N VAL A 39 20.09 5.15 12.21
CA VAL A 39 20.54 5.50 10.85
C VAL A 39 20.38 6.99 10.61
N GLN A 40 19.21 7.54 10.89
CA GLN A 40 18.91 8.96 10.72
C GLN A 40 17.82 9.42 11.71
N SER A 41 17.86 10.70 12.09
CA SER A 41 16.87 11.33 12.95
C SER A 41 16.36 12.62 12.33
N PHE A 42 15.04 12.75 12.16
CA PHE A 42 14.37 13.94 11.66
C PHE A 42 13.81 14.74 12.84
N LYS A 43 14.50 15.84 13.18
CA LYS A 43 14.17 16.68 14.34
C LYS A 43 12.93 17.55 14.09
N ASN A 44 12.32 18.02 15.18
CA ASN A 44 11.18 18.96 15.19
C ASN A 44 9.90 18.37 14.59
N SER A 45 9.61 17.11 14.89
CA SER A 45 8.41 16.41 14.43
C SER A 45 7.71 15.70 15.58
N ALA A 46 6.54 16.20 15.94
CA ALA A 46 5.59 15.52 16.80
C ALA A 46 4.36 15.17 15.95
N SER A 47 4.03 13.89 15.84
CA SER A 47 2.94 13.41 15.00
C SER A 47 1.89 12.69 15.84
N SER A 48 0.61 12.94 15.57
CA SER A 48 -0.50 12.15 16.14
C SER A 48 -0.54 10.73 15.54
N LEU A 49 -1.39 9.86 16.09
CA LEU A 49 -1.63 8.53 15.49
C LEU A 49 -2.11 8.66 14.04
N ASN A 50 -1.65 7.75 13.18
CA ASN A 50 -2.04 7.68 11.75
C ASN A 50 -1.83 8.99 10.97
N SER A 51 -0.82 9.79 11.33
CA SER A 51 -0.54 11.10 10.72
C SER A 51 0.83 11.21 10.04
N LEU A 52 1.51 10.06 9.89
CA LEU A 52 2.79 9.92 9.24
C LEU A 52 2.65 9.05 8.00
N GLY A 53 3.24 9.49 6.89
CA GLY A 53 3.31 8.76 5.64
C GLY A 53 4.69 8.90 5.02
N TYR A 54 5.08 7.94 4.17
CA TYR A 54 6.34 8.01 3.45
C TYR A 54 6.19 7.47 2.03
N VAL A 55 7.05 7.94 1.14
CA VAL A 55 7.16 7.52 -0.25
C VAL A 55 8.55 6.95 -0.45
N GLN A 56 8.62 5.73 -0.97
CA GLN A 56 9.89 5.15 -1.40
C GLN A 56 10.29 5.72 -2.75
N SER A 57 11.59 5.83 -2.96
CA SER A 57 12.19 6.33 -4.19
C SER A 57 11.95 5.33 -5.31
N GLN A 58 11.29 5.77 -6.38
CA GLN A 58 10.87 4.92 -7.49
C GLN A 58 11.22 5.60 -8.81
N ASN A 59 11.66 4.82 -9.79
CA ASN A 59 11.89 5.26 -11.18
C ASN A 59 12.80 6.52 -11.33
N GLY A 60 13.80 6.68 -10.46
CA GLY A 60 14.71 7.83 -10.48
C GLY A 60 14.12 9.11 -9.86
N GLN A 61 12.87 9.08 -9.39
CA GLN A 61 12.32 10.11 -8.53
C GLN A 61 12.65 9.78 -7.07
N GLY A 62 13.12 10.80 -6.35
CA GLY A 62 13.37 10.71 -4.93
C GLY A 62 12.13 10.35 -4.13
N GLY A 63 12.33 9.82 -2.93
CA GLY A 63 11.25 9.64 -1.96
C GLY A 63 11.30 10.69 -0.85
N GLY A 64 10.31 10.62 0.03
CA GLY A 64 10.26 11.51 1.19
C GLY A 64 9.37 10.99 2.31
N LEU A 65 9.46 11.67 3.44
CA LEU A 65 8.70 11.44 4.65
C LEU A 65 7.81 12.65 4.92
N PHE A 66 6.61 12.40 5.39
CA PHE A 66 5.57 13.37 5.62
C PHE A 66 5.00 13.15 7.01
N ALA A 67 4.95 14.20 7.82
CA ALA A 67 4.35 14.12 9.15
C ALA A 67 3.53 15.36 9.46
N VAL A 68 2.26 15.16 9.78
CA VAL A 68 1.41 16.25 10.28
C VAL A 68 1.77 16.53 11.73
N GLN A 69 1.94 17.81 12.05
CA GLN A 69 2.23 18.23 13.41
C GLN A 69 1.01 18.12 14.31
N GLU A 70 1.19 17.48 15.46
CA GLU A 70 0.15 17.39 16.48
C GLU A 70 -0.31 18.78 16.95
N GLY A 71 -1.63 18.98 16.98
CA GLY A 71 -2.25 20.23 17.44
C GLY A 71 -2.12 21.43 16.49
N LYS A 72 -1.42 21.31 15.36
CA LYS A 72 -1.17 22.40 14.40
C LYS A 72 -1.61 22.02 12.98
N ALA A 73 -2.05 23.00 12.20
CA ALA A 73 -2.37 22.83 10.78
C ALA A 73 -1.10 22.90 9.90
N ILE A 74 -0.10 22.09 10.22
CA ILE A 74 1.22 22.11 9.59
C ILE A 74 1.62 20.69 9.21
N LEU A 75 2.07 20.52 7.98
CA LEU A 75 2.70 19.30 7.47
C LEU A 75 4.19 19.57 7.28
N ASN A 76 5.03 18.77 7.93
CA ASN A 76 6.47 18.77 7.72
C ASN A 76 6.85 17.68 6.73
N VAL A 77 7.75 18.01 5.81
CA VAL A 77 8.21 17.09 4.78
C VAL A 77 9.73 17.03 4.77
N TRP A 78 10.28 15.82 4.70
CA TRP A 78 11.70 15.53 4.54
C TRP A 78 11.90 14.74 3.26
N ALA A 79 12.95 15.06 2.50
CA ALA A 79 13.37 14.26 1.35
C ALA A 79 14.48 13.31 1.81
N TRP A 80 14.55 12.08 1.30
CA TRP A 80 15.61 11.13 1.70
C TRP A 80 17.02 11.64 1.34
N GLN A 81 17.11 12.47 0.31
CA GLN A 81 18.32 13.16 -0.16
C GLN A 81 18.74 14.34 0.71
N LYS A 82 17.99 14.71 1.75
CA LYS A 82 18.29 15.89 2.57
C LYS A 82 18.30 15.50 4.04
N ASP A 83 19.29 15.99 4.77
CA ASP A 83 19.37 15.79 6.22
C ASP A 83 18.45 16.76 6.98
N GLN A 84 18.17 17.92 6.41
CA GLN A 84 17.26 18.92 6.97
C GLN A 84 15.84 18.79 6.42
N MET A 85 14.88 19.38 7.14
CA MET A 85 13.49 19.49 6.69
C MET A 85 13.44 20.13 5.29
N HIS A 86 12.77 19.46 4.37
CA HIS A 86 12.71 19.90 2.98
C HIS A 86 11.72 21.05 2.81
N THR A 87 10.50 20.91 3.33
CA THR A 87 9.48 21.95 3.26
C THR A 87 8.50 21.84 4.42
N LYS A 88 7.87 22.98 4.74
CA LYS A 88 6.81 23.11 5.72
C LYS A 88 5.56 23.63 5.00
N ILE A 89 4.50 22.84 5.02
CA ILE A 89 3.27 23.11 4.29
C ILE A 89 2.15 23.45 5.28
N HIS A 90 1.41 24.51 5.00
CA HIS A 90 0.25 24.93 5.80
C HIS A 90 -1.01 24.24 5.29
N LEU A 91 -1.67 23.48 6.16
CA LEU A 91 -2.91 22.77 5.86
C LEU A 91 -4.13 23.68 6.08
N PRO A 92 -5.30 23.36 5.49
CA PRO A 92 -6.52 24.17 5.65
C PRO A 92 -6.98 24.23 7.12
N GLU A 93 -6.91 23.10 7.82
CA GLU A 93 -7.24 22.99 9.24
C GLU A 93 -6.33 21.97 9.94
N LYS A 94 -6.61 21.68 11.22
CA LYS A 94 -5.90 20.62 11.95
C LYS A 94 -6.40 19.27 11.45
N MET A 95 -5.49 18.34 11.17
CA MET A 95 -5.86 17.01 10.69
C MET A 95 -5.82 15.99 11.83
N SER A 96 -6.73 15.01 11.78
CA SER A 96 -6.71 13.86 12.69
C SER A 96 -5.80 12.75 12.17
N CYS A 97 -5.77 12.53 10.85
CA CYS A 97 -4.96 11.51 10.19
C CYS A 97 -4.48 11.98 8.81
N PHE A 98 -3.42 11.35 8.30
CA PHE A 98 -2.77 11.69 7.04
C PHE A 98 -2.15 10.46 6.40
N SER A 99 -2.23 10.36 5.07
CA SER A 99 -1.66 9.27 4.28
C SER A 99 -1.16 9.77 2.94
N VAL A 100 -0.16 9.10 2.40
CA VAL A 100 0.38 9.35 1.06
C VAL A 100 0.27 8.05 0.27
N SER A 101 -0.07 8.17 -1.02
CA SER A 101 -0.16 7.02 -1.89
C SER A 101 1.22 6.39 -2.13
N PRO A 102 1.33 5.05 -2.20
CA PRO A 102 2.60 4.36 -2.48
C PRO A 102 3.31 4.79 -3.77
N ASN A 103 2.57 5.29 -4.77
CA ASN A 103 3.11 5.83 -6.01
C ASN A 103 3.65 7.28 -5.89
N GLY A 104 3.48 7.94 -4.74
CA GLY A 104 3.97 9.30 -4.48
C GLY A 104 3.23 10.43 -5.20
N LEU A 105 2.08 10.15 -5.83
CA LEU A 105 1.31 11.16 -6.57
C LEU A 105 0.27 11.89 -5.71
N TRP A 106 -0.32 11.20 -4.73
CA TRP A 106 -1.48 11.66 -3.98
C TRP A 106 -1.19 11.78 -2.50
N ALA A 107 -1.60 12.89 -1.89
CA ALA A 107 -1.65 13.05 -0.44
C ALA A 107 -3.09 13.21 0.01
N VAL A 108 -3.47 12.56 1.11
CA VAL A 108 -4.81 12.66 1.68
C VAL A 108 -4.72 12.95 3.16
N ALA A 109 -5.55 13.87 3.63
CA ALA A 109 -5.70 14.15 5.04
C ALA A 109 -7.16 14.12 5.46
N GLY A 110 -7.38 13.70 6.69
CA GLY A 110 -8.68 13.61 7.32
C GLY A 110 -8.80 14.64 8.43
N SER A 111 -9.95 15.29 8.52
CA SER A 111 -10.22 16.25 9.57
C SER A 111 -10.98 15.66 10.77
N PRO A 112 -10.92 16.33 11.94
CA PRO A 112 -11.73 15.99 13.10
C PRO A 112 -13.24 16.05 12.85
N ASN A 113 -13.67 16.75 11.78
CA ASN A 113 -15.07 16.90 11.41
C ASN A 113 -15.52 15.90 10.32
N GLY A 114 -14.68 14.92 9.96
CA GLY A 114 -15.02 13.89 8.97
C GLY A 114 -14.86 14.33 7.51
N GLN A 115 -14.22 15.49 7.26
CA GLN A 115 -13.86 15.91 5.91
C GLN A 115 -12.58 15.23 5.45
N ILE A 116 -12.55 14.84 4.17
CA ILE A 116 -11.36 14.33 3.49
C ILE A 116 -10.88 15.40 2.51
N TYR A 117 -9.58 15.65 2.53
CA TYR A 117 -8.89 16.50 1.56
C TYR A 117 -7.91 15.64 0.75
N LEU A 118 -7.95 15.75 -0.58
CA LEU A 118 -7.08 15.03 -1.51
C LEU A 118 -6.29 16.04 -2.36
N TRP A 119 -4.97 15.96 -2.29
CA TRP A 119 -4.04 16.79 -3.04
C TRP A 119 -3.21 15.97 -4.03
N GLU A 120 -2.83 16.63 -5.11
CA GLU A 120 -1.72 16.20 -5.93
C GLU A 120 -0.40 16.74 -5.35
N ILE A 121 0.58 15.86 -5.14
CA ILE A 121 1.83 16.23 -4.46
C ILE A 121 2.71 17.14 -5.32
N ALA A 122 2.82 16.84 -6.61
CA ALA A 122 3.73 17.53 -7.52
C ALA A 122 3.26 18.97 -7.84
N SER A 123 1.96 19.19 -7.96
CA SER A 123 1.38 20.53 -8.21
C SER A 123 1.00 21.27 -6.93
N GLY A 124 0.70 20.55 -5.85
CA GLY A 124 0.13 21.09 -4.62
C GLY A 124 -1.36 21.42 -4.73
N LEU A 125 -2.02 21.12 -5.86
CA LEU A 125 -3.42 21.46 -6.09
C LEU A 125 -4.34 20.61 -5.22
N LEU A 126 -5.37 21.25 -4.64
CA LEU A 126 -6.44 20.55 -3.93
C LEU A 126 -7.46 20.04 -4.95
N LEU A 127 -7.41 18.73 -5.23
CA LEU A 127 -8.28 18.11 -6.24
C LEU A 127 -9.69 17.88 -5.73
N SER A 128 -9.81 17.39 -4.51
CA SER A 128 -11.10 17.04 -3.92
C SER A 128 -11.15 17.36 -2.44
N SER A 129 -12.30 17.86 -2.00
CA SER A 129 -12.62 18.10 -0.59
C SER A 129 -14.10 17.82 -0.39
N PHE A 130 -14.41 16.86 0.46
CA PHE A 130 -15.78 16.40 0.68
C PHE A 130 -15.95 15.85 2.09
N THR A 131 -17.19 15.85 2.58
CA THR A 131 -17.54 15.24 3.88
C THR A 131 -17.77 13.76 3.66
N ALA A 132 -16.87 12.92 4.17
CA ALA A 132 -16.98 11.46 4.04
C ALA A 132 -17.67 10.82 5.25
N HIS A 133 -17.53 11.44 6.43
CA HIS A 133 -17.97 10.88 7.70
C HIS A 133 -18.64 11.93 8.58
N TYR A 134 -19.46 11.51 9.54
CA TYR A 134 -20.16 12.41 10.47
C TYR A 134 -19.35 12.73 11.74
N ARG A 135 -18.25 12.01 11.96
CA ARG A 135 -17.33 12.18 13.09
C ARG A 135 -15.88 12.17 12.61
N SER A 136 -14.96 12.42 13.53
CA SER A 136 -13.52 12.40 13.25
C SER A 136 -13.08 11.11 12.56
N LEU A 137 -12.31 11.29 11.49
CA LEU A 137 -11.57 10.22 10.85
C LEU A 137 -10.50 9.68 11.79
N THR A 138 -10.37 8.35 11.86
CA THR A 138 -9.41 7.64 12.70
C THR A 138 -8.20 7.15 11.91
N SER A 139 -8.42 6.69 10.68
CA SER A 139 -7.35 6.30 9.76
C SER A 139 -7.75 6.53 8.30
N LEU A 140 -6.75 6.85 7.48
CA LEU A 140 -6.80 6.89 6.03
C LEU A 140 -5.69 6.01 5.49
N THR A 141 -5.99 5.18 4.49
CA THR A 141 -4.99 4.28 3.91
C THR A 141 -5.26 4.05 2.44
N PHE A 142 -4.22 4.18 1.62
CA PHE A 142 -4.24 3.76 0.23
C PHE A 142 -3.94 2.27 0.09
N THR A 143 -4.54 1.64 -0.92
CA THR A 143 -4.08 0.33 -1.36
C THR A 143 -2.64 0.40 -1.91
N PRO A 144 -1.88 -0.70 -1.83
CA PRO A 144 -0.55 -0.83 -2.42
C PRO A 144 -0.43 -0.34 -3.88
N ASP A 145 -1.47 -0.52 -4.69
CA ASP A 145 -1.53 -0.06 -6.08
C ASP A 145 -1.93 1.43 -6.24
N SER A 146 -2.20 2.13 -5.14
CA SER A 146 -2.63 3.54 -5.08
C SER A 146 -3.98 3.86 -5.76
N GLN A 147 -4.81 2.85 -6.08
CA GLN A 147 -6.07 3.06 -6.80
C GLN A 147 -7.29 3.27 -5.89
N ILE A 148 -7.24 2.69 -4.69
CA ILE A 148 -8.35 2.72 -3.73
C ILE A 148 -7.89 3.46 -2.48
N LEU A 149 -8.75 4.36 -2.00
CA LEU A 149 -8.60 5.03 -0.71
C LEU A 149 -9.63 4.45 0.26
N ILE A 150 -9.18 4.10 1.47
CA ILE A 150 -10.03 3.61 2.54
C ILE A 150 -9.98 4.60 3.70
N SER A 151 -11.16 4.98 4.19
CA SER A 151 -11.32 5.85 5.35
C SER A 151 -12.10 5.14 6.46
N THR A 152 -11.69 5.35 7.69
CA THR A 152 -12.33 4.81 8.90
C THR A 152 -12.63 5.94 9.87
N SER A 153 -13.67 5.79 10.68
CA SER A 153 -14.19 6.87 11.50
C SER A 153 -14.75 6.39 12.85
N LEU A 154 -14.85 7.35 13.77
CA LEU A 154 -15.55 7.20 15.05
C LEU A 154 -17.08 7.08 14.91
N ASP A 155 -17.62 7.20 13.70
CA ASP A 155 -19.04 6.96 13.36
C ASP A 155 -19.38 5.49 13.05
N SER A 156 -18.47 4.58 13.40
CA SER A 156 -18.56 3.12 13.19
C SER A 156 -18.60 2.66 11.73
N SER A 157 -18.35 3.55 10.77
CA SER A 157 -18.32 3.20 9.35
C SER A 157 -16.90 3.22 8.78
N THR A 158 -16.69 2.37 7.77
CA THR A 158 -15.53 2.42 6.87
C THR A 158 -16.03 2.68 5.47
N HIS A 159 -15.40 3.63 4.76
CA HIS A 159 -15.75 3.96 3.39
C HIS A 159 -14.59 3.67 2.45
N ILE A 160 -14.94 3.18 1.27
CA ILE A 160 -14.01 2.81 0.20
C ILE A 160 -14.27 3.76 -0.96
N PHE A 161 -13.23 4.41 -1.46
CA PHE A 161 -13.30 5.34 -2.58
C PHE A 161 -12.36 4.91 -3.70
N LEU A 162 -12.79 5.08 -4.94
CA LEU A 162 -11.90 4.97 -6.10
C LEU A 162 -11.23 6.32 -6.31
N VAL A 163 -9.90 6.34 -6.29
CA VAL A 163 -9.12 7.58 -6.46
C VAL A 163 -9.43 8.23 -7.80
N SER A 164 -9.61 7.42 -8.86
CA SER A 164 -10.01 7.90 -10.19
C SER A 164 -11.32 8.70 -10.17
N ARG A 165 -12.31 8.29 -9.36
CA ARG A 165 -13.58 9.02 -9.22
C ARG A 165 -13.47 10.28 -8.37
N LEU A 166 -12.49 10.33 -7.46
CA LEU A 166 -12.27 11.52 -6.62
C LEU A 166 -11.57 12.64 -7.38
N ILE A 167 -10.76 12.30 -8.38
CA ILE A 167 -9.98 13.26 -9.18
C ILE A 167 -10.66 13.65 -10.50
N ASP A 168 -11.72 12.94 -10.91
CA ASP A 168 -12.41 13.21 -12.17
C ASP A 168 -13.07 14.60 -12.15
N PRO A 169 -12.64 15.55 -13.01
CA PRO A 169 -13.23 16.88 -13.06
C PRO A 169 -14.58 16.93 -13.78
N GLU A 170 -14.93 15.93 -14.59
CA GLU A 170 -16.16 15.92 -15.39
C GLU A 170 -17.38 15.47 -14.56
N ASP A 171 -17.15 14.69 -13.50
CA ASP A 171 -18.21 14.22 -12.59
C ASP A 171 -17.94 14.61 -11.11
N PRO A 172 -18.05 15.91 -10.77
CA PRO A 172 -17.89 16.36 -9.39
C PRO A 172 -19.04 15.91 -8.48
N ALA A 173 -20.16 15.41 -9.03
CA ALA A 173 -21.27 14.90 -8.24
C ALA A 173 -20.96 13.52 -7.64
N THR A 174 -20.16 12.71 -8.34
CA THR A 174 -19.65 11.44 -7.83
C THR A 174 -18.47 11.63 -6.86
N ALA A 175 -17.77 12.77 -6.92
CA ALA A 175 -16.72 13.11 -5.97
C ALA A 175 -17.28 13.20 -4.55
N GLY A 176 -16.94 12.21 -3.73
CA GLY A 176 -17.38 12.09 -2.34
C GLY A 176 -18.45 11.03 -2.10
N LYS A 177 -19.03 10.43 -3.14
CA LYS A 177 -19.84 9.22 -2.97
C LYS A 177 -18.92 8.01 -2.76
N PRO A 178 -19.06 7.27 -1.64
CA PRO A 178 -18.27 6.07 -1.43
C PRO A 178 -18.59 5.03 -2.51
N TYR A 179 -17.55 4.37 -3.01
CA TYR A 179 -17.67 3.23 -3.91
C TYR A 179 -18.23 2.01 -3.18
N GLY A 180 -17.89 1.85 -1.90
CA GLY A 180 -18.44 0.86 -0.99
C GLY A 180 -18.41 1.36 0.46
N SER A 181 -19.28 0.81 1.30
CA SER A 181 -19.36 1.16 2.73
C SER A 181 -19.49 -0.10 3.56
N LEU A 182 -18.64 -0.21 4.59
CA LEU A 182 -18.62 -1.32 5.54
C LEU A 182 -19.15 -0.77 6.86
N THR A 183 -20.36 -1.18 7.23
CA THR A 183 -21.12 -0.59 8.36
C THR A 183 -21.52 -1.61 9.42
N ASP A 184 -20.89 -2.79 9.42
CA ASP A 184 -21.24 -3.88 10.36
C ASP A 184 -20.72 -3.66 11.79
N HIS A 185 -19.85 -2.68 12.03
CA HIS A 185 -19.35 -2.38 13.37
C HIS A 185 -20.36 -1.55 14.16
N THR A 186 -20.49 -1.86 15.46
CA THR A 186 -21.44 -1.15 16.34
C THR A 186 -20.81 0.04 17.05
N LEU A 187 -19.50 0.02 17.25
CA LEU A 187 -18.72 1.09 17.88
C LEU A 187 -17.66 1.64 16.93
N ALA A 188 -16.97 2.68 17.37
CA ALA A 188 -15.95 3.39 16.62
C ALA A 188 -14.90 2.47 16.00
N VAL A 189 -14.65 2.62 14.70
CA VAL A 189 -13.59 1.89 14.00
C VAL A 189 -12.28 2.63 14.25
N ARG A 190 -11.30 1.95 14.85
CA ARG A 190 -10.01 2.56 15.20
C ARG A 190 -9.04 2.64 14.03
N GLY A 191 -9.19 1.74 13.06
CA GLY A 191 -8.37 1.74 11.88
C GLY A 191 -8.61 0.53 10.98
N VAL A 192 -7.73 0.40 10.01
CA VAL A 192 -7.75 -0.64 9.00
C VAL A 192 -6.37 -1.26 8.84
N GLY A 193 -6.32 -2.57 8.62
CA GLY A 193 -5.16 -3.29 8.15
C GLY A 193 -5.38 -3.76 6.71
N LEU A 194 -4.35 -3.66 5.87
CA LEU A 194 -4.39 -4.09 4.48
C LEU A 194 -3.39 -5.20 4.22
N GLY A 195 -3.81 -6.19 3.42
CA GLY A 195 -2.89 -7.14 2.81
C GLY A 195 -2.01 -6.48 1.75
N LYS A 196 -0.80 -7.00 1.53
CA LYS A 196 0.11 -6.45 0.51
C LYS A 196 -0.40 -6.64 -0.93
N MET A 197 -1.31 -7.58 -1.15
CA MET A 197 -1.94 -7.81 -2.44
C MET A 197 -3.20 -6.98 -2.66
N ALA A 198 -3.67 -6.23 -1.66
CA ALA A 198 -4.87 -5.40 -1.76
C ALA A 198 -4.80 -4.44 -2.96
N GLY A 199 -5.86 -4.43 -3.78
CA GLY A 199 -6.01 -3.56 -4.96
C GLY A 199 -5.71 -4.26 -6.29
N SER A 200 -4.53 -4.87 -6.43
CA SER A 200 -4.04 -5.27 -7.76
C SER A 200 -4.82 -6.41 -8.41
N MET A 201 -5.26 -7.43 -7.66
CA MET A 201 -5.93 -8.64 -8.19
C MET A 201 -7.08 -9.10 -7.28
N GLY A 202 -7.67 -8.18 -6.51
CA GLY A 202 -8.43 -8.49 -5.30
C GLY A 202 -7.52 -8.53 -4.07
N GLY A 203 -8.10 -8.67 -2.89
CA GLY A 203 -7.34 -8.71 -1.64
C GLY A 203 -8.26 -8.65 -0.44
N ARG A 204 -7.68 -8.53 0.74
CA ARG A 204 -8.45 -8.48 1.99
C ARG A 204 -8.13 -7.23 2.79
N ILE A 205 -9.14 -6.80 3.53
CA ILE A 205 -9.04 -5.70 4.48
C ILE A 205 -9.53 -6.16 5.84
N TRP A 206 -8.89 -5.65 6.88
CA TRP A 206 -9.25 -5.92 8.26
C TRP A 206 -9.67 -4.62 8.92
N THR A 207 -10.90 -4.53 9.37
CA THR A 207 -11.39 -3.42 10.19
C THR A 207 -11.41 -3.87 11.65
N PHE A 208 -11.00 -2.99 12.56
CA PHE A 208 -11.03 -3.29 14.00
C PHE A 208 -11.66 -2.13 14.76
N SER A 209 -12.50 -2.47 15.74
CA SER A 209 -13.38 -1.51 16.41
C SER A 209 -13.36 -1.67 17.93
N ASP A 210 -13.77 -0.61 18.62
CA ASP A 210 -14.02 -0.61 20.07
C ASP A 210 -15.08 -1.65 20.51
N ASP A 211 -15.83 -2.24 19.58
CA ASP A 211 -16.77 -3.33 19.85
C ASP A 211 -16.10 -4.67 20.23
N GLY A 212 -14.76 -4.72 20.24
CA GLY A 212 -14.00 -5.92 20.57
C GLY A 212 -13.87 -6.90 19.40
N THR A 213 -14.23 -6.47 18.19
CA THR A 213 -14.19 -7.32 17.00
C THR A 213 -13.16 -6.84 15.96
N VAL A 214 -12.62 -7.81 15.24
CA VAL A 214 -11.87 -7.59 14.00
C VAL A 214 -12.63 -8.27 12.89
N LYS A 215 -13.03 -7.52 11.87
CA LYS A 215 -13.78 -8.03 10.71
C LYS A 215 -12.86 -8.05 9.50
N MET A 216 -12.89 -9.16 8.77
CA MET A 216 -12.13 -9.35 7.54
C MET A 216 -13.08 -9.34 6.35
N TRP A 217 -12.75 -8.54 5.34
CA TRP A 217 -13.59 -8.31 4.17
C TRP A 217 -12.83 -8.58 2.89
N SER A 218 -13.57 -8.95 1.84
CA SER A 218 -13.04 -9.01 0.48
C SER A 218 -12.95 -7.60 -0.09
N LEU A 219 -11.78 -7.21 -0.60
CA LEU A 219 -11.56 -5.97 -1.35
C LEU A 219 -11.88 -6.16 -2.84
N HIS A 220 -13.01 -6.80 -3.10
CA HIS A 220 -13.60 -6.92 -4.42
C HIS A 220 -15.09 -6.66 -4.28
N PRO A 221 -15.71 -5.82 -5.13
CA PRO A 221 -17.15 -5.60 -5.12
C PRO A 221 -17.90 -6.94 -5.16
N PRO A 222 -18.89 -7.18 -4.30
CA PRO A 222 -19.66 -6.22 -3.49
C PRO A 222 -19.11 -5.95 -2.07
N PHE A 223 -17.82 -6.18 -1.81
CA PHE A 223 -17.17 -6.00 -0.50
C PHE A 223 -17.77 -6.86 0.61
N THR A 224 -17.82 -8.17 0.37
CA THR A 224 -18.42 -9.12 1.30
C THR A 224 -17.60 -9.26 2.60
N LEU A 225 -18.31 -9.36 3.72
CA LEU A 225 -17.72 -9.80 4.98
C LEU A 225 -17.33 -11.29 4.85
N ILE A 226 -16.04 -11.59 5.05
CA ILE A 226 -15.53 -12.97 4.99
C ILE A 226 -15.61 -13.62 6.37
N SER A 227 -15.13 -12.93 7.42
CA SER A 227 -15.16 -13.47 8.78
C SER A 227 -15.10 -12.39 9.84
N THR A 228 -15.73 -12.67 11.00
CA THR A 228 -15.63 -11.85 12.20
C THR A 228 -14.85 -12.60 13.27
N PHE A 229 -13.82 -11.95 13.82
CA PHE A 229 -13.03 -12.43 14.94
C PHE A 229 -13.42 -11.64 16.19
N THR A 230 -13.83 -12.34 17.24
CA THR A 230 -14.23 -11.73 18.52
C THR A 230 -13.15 -11.96 19.56
N LEU A 231 -12.62 -10.87 20.11
CA LEU A 231 -11.66 -10.92 21.20
C LEU A 231 -12.36 -11.21 22.55
N PRO A 232 -11.63 -11.68 23.58
CA PRO A 232 -12.18 -11.92 24.91
C PRO A 232 -12.86 -10.69 25.52
N SER A 233 -13.88 -10.93 26.34
CA SER A 233 -14.68 -9.87 26.98
C SER A 233 -13.82 -8.87 27.74
N GLY A 234 -14.00 -7.58 27.43
CA GLY A 234 -13.25 -6.48 28.08
C GLY A 234 -11.91 -6.15 27.41
N SER A 235 -11.52 -6.87 26.36
CA SER A 235 -10.38 -6.53 25.52
C SER A 235 -10.84 -5.78 24.26
N SER A 236 -10.21 -4.65 23.99
CA SER A 236 -10.54 -3.79 22.85
C SER A 236 -9.31 -3.67 21.95
N PRO A 237 -9.43 -3.97 20.64
CA PRO A 237 -8.29 -3.92 19.74
C PRO A 237 -7.76 -2.48 19.63
N ASN A 238 -6.45 -2.32 19.49
CA ASN A 238 -5.80 -1.03 19.35
C ASN A 238 -5.03 -0.91 18.04
N ASN A 239 -4.27 -1.94 17.67
CA ASN A 239 -3.59 -2.01 16.38
C ASN A 239 -3.67 -3.43 15.83
N ILE A 240 -3.46 -3.55 14.52
CA ILE A 240 -3.36 -4.81 13.82
C ILE A 240 -2.08 -4.81 12.98
N SER A 241 -1.45 -5.98 12.86
CA SER A 241 -0.32 -6.17 11.95
C SER A 241 -0.50 -7.49 11.22
N ILE A 242 -0.46 -7.44 9.89
CA ILE A 242 -0.82 -8.56 9.01
C ILE A 242 0.45 -9.08 8.34
N ASP A 243 0.56 -10.40 8.26
CA ASP A 243 1.64 -11.04 7.50
C ASP A 243 1.53 -10.64 6.01
N PRO A 244 2.63 -10.25 5.34
CA PRO A 244 2.62 -9.88 3.92
C PRO A 244 2.02 -10.96 3.00
N MET A 245 2.11 -12.23 3.38
CA MET A 245 1.54 -13.38 2.66
C MET A 245 0.15 -13.80 3.18
N GLU A 246 -0.46 -12.99 4.06
CA GLU A 246 -1.78 -13.22 4.66
C GLU A 246 -1.95 -14.61 5.31
N ARG A 247 -0.88 -15.14 5.95
CA ARG A 247 -0.95 -16.44 6.65
C ARG A 247 -1.55 -16.31 8.05
N PHE A 248 -1.33 -15.18 8.70
CA PHE A 248 -1.77 -14.86 10.04
C PHE A 248 -1.76 -13.34 10.24
N PHE A 249 -2.33 -12.89 11.34
CA PHE A 249 -2.20 -11.51 11.78
C PHE A 249 -2.14 -11.43 13.31
N TYR A 250 -1.57 -10.35 13.81
CA TYR A 250 -1.54 -10.01 15.23
C TYR A 250 -2.49 -8.86 15.53
N VAL A 251 -3.13 -8.92 16.69
CA VAL A 251 -3.96 -7.83 17.21
C VAL A 251 -3.45 -7.45 18.58
N SER A 252 -3.09 -6.18 18.76
CA SER A 252 -2.78 -5.63 20.08
C SER A 252 -4.04 -5.04 20.68
N THR A 253 -4.13 -5.05 22.00
CA THR A 253 -5.24 -4.47 22.76
C THR A 253 -4.78 -3.29 23.59
N ILE A 254 -5.72 -2.41 23.96
CA ILE A 254 -5.44 -1.26 24.84
C ILE A 254 -4.93 -1.73 26.22
N GLN A 255 -5.35 -2.92 26.62
CA GLN A 255 -5.00 -3.57 27.87
C GLN A 255 -3.56 -4.11 27.88
N GLY A 256 -2.83 -4.08 26.77
CA GLY A 256 -1.43 -4.52 26.71
C GLY A 256 -1.25 -6.01 26.38
N GLU A 257 -2.29 -6.65 25.85
CA GLU A 257 -2.24 -8.03 25.37
C GLU A 257 -2.11 -8.05 23.85
N VAL A 258 -1.34 -9.01 23.33
CA VAL A 258 -1.21 -9.27 21.89
C VAL A 258 -1.72 -10.67 21.59
N TYR A 259 -2.66 -10.75 20.66
CA TYR A 259 -3.27 -11.97 20.18
C TYR A 259 -2.69 -12.36 18.82
N TYR A 260 -2.43 -13.65 18.61
CA TYR A 260 -2.01 -14.23 17.34
C TYR A 260 -3.18 -14.99 16.73
N ILE A 261 -3.51 -14.68 15.47
CA ILE A 261 -4.63 -15.30 14.77
C ILE A 261 -4.12 -15.92 13.46
N PRO A 262 -3.98 -17.27 13.41
CA PRO A 262 -3.65 -17.97 12.17
C PRO A 262 -4.87 -18.04 11.26
N LEU A 263 -4.69 -17.72 9.97
CA LEU A 263 -5.74 -17.82 8.95
C LEU A 263 -5.85 -19.21 8.31
N PHE A 264 -4.83 -20.04 8.50
CA PHE A 264 -4.79 -21.44 8.06
C PHE A 264 -4.43 -22.34 9.24
N ARG A 265 -5.11 -23.48 9.35
CA ARG A 265 -4.81 -24.53 10.34
C ARG A 265 -4.56 -25.84 9.62
N ARG A 266 -3.65 -26.66 10.15
CA ARG A 266 -3.49 -28.02 9.64
C ARG A 266 -4.72 -28.84 10.04
N LYS A 267 -5.23 -29.66 9.14
CA LYS A 267 -6.35 -30.55 9.43
C LYS A 267 -5.92 -31.53 10.52
N ASN A 268 -6.58 -31.51 11.68
CA ASN A 268 -6.35 -32.54 12.70
C ASN A 268 -7.01 -33.82 12.22
N LEU A 269 -6.21 -34.75 11.68
CA LEU A 269 -6.65 -36.11 11.33
C LEU A 269 -6.89 -36.91 12.61
N ASN A 270 -8.06 -36.77 13.21
CA ASN A 270 -8.55 -37.73 14.20
C ASN A 270 -9.37 -38.81 13.48
N SER A 271 -8.70 -39.79 12.86
CA SER A 271 -9.09 -41.21 12.83
C SER A 271 -8.32 -41.97 11.75
N ASN A 272 -7.57 -42.97 12.20
CA ASN A 272 -6.98 -44.09 11.45
C ASN A 272 -5.86 -43.78 10.46
N LEU A 273 -4.75 -44.46 10.74
CA LEU A 273 -3.51 -44.54 9.98
C LEU A 273 -3.72 -44.74 8.48
N THR A 274 -2.79 -44.17 7.70
CA THR A 274 -2.45 -44.40 6.28
C THR A 274 -2.82 -43.36 5.23
N GLU A 275 -2.77 -42.05 5.51
CA GLU A 275 -2.48 -41.06 4.46
C GLU A 275 -1.56 -39.94 4.96
N THR A 276 -0.35 -39.87 4.40
CA THR A 276 0.64 -38.80 4.59
C THR A 276 0.32 -37.59 3.72
N ASN A 277 -0.90 -37.07 3.84
CA ASN A 277 -1.31 -35.85 3.14
C ASN A 277 -1.42 -34.71 4.15
N ASP A 278 -0.39 -33.85 4.18
CA ASP A 278 -0.37 -32.58 4.92
C ASP A 278 -1.38 -31.60 4.32
N SER A 279 -2.66 -31.87 4.55
CA SER A 279 -3.75 -30.99 4.15
C SER A 279 -3.93 -29.86 5.17
N TYR A 280 -3.90 -28.62 4.69
CA TYR A 280 -4.21 -27.43 5.46
C TYR A 280 -5.63 -26.97 5.12
N GLU A 281 -6.40 -26.56 6.11
CA GLU A 281 -7.73 -25.98 5.97
C GLU A 281 -7.69 -24.51 6.39
N SER A 282 -8.51 -23.65 5.77
CA SER A 282 -8.67 -22.27 6.23
C SER A 282 -9.32 -22.27 7.62
N SER A 283 -8.78 -21.51 8.57
CA SER A 283 -9.44 -21.28 9.86
C SER A 283 -10.66 -20.35 9.76
N ILE A 284 -10.89 -19.86 8.55
CA ILE A 284 -11.99 -19.02 8.13
C ILE A 284 -13.16 -19.94 7.80
N ASN A 285 -14.23 -19.88 8.61
CA ASN A 285 -15.47 -20.60 8.35
C ASN A 285 -16.26 -19.86 7.25
N GLU A 286 -16.01 -20.17 5.97
CA GLU A 286 -16.70 -19.52 4.85
C GLU A 286 -18.22 -19.75 4.84
N SER A 287 -18.72 -20.77 5.56
CA SER A 287 -20.13 -21.19 5.54
C SER A 287 -20.94 -20.79 6.78
N SER A 288 -20.38 -20.04 7.73
CA SER A 288 -21.06 -19.78 8.99
C SER A 288 -20.73 -18.41 9.59
N LEU A 289 -21.79 -17.63 9.85
CA LEU A 289 -21.83 -16.36 10.61
C LEU A 289 -21.30 -16.46 12.05
N ILE A 290 -20.76 -17.60 12.48
CA ILE A 290 -20.21 -17.81 13.82
C ILE A 290 -18.88 -17.06 13.93
N SER A 291 -18.80 -16.17 14.92
CA SER A 291 -17.57 -15.45 15.22
C SER A 291 -16.48 -16.39 15.73
N ASN A 292 -15.28 -16.25 15.17
CA ASN A 292 -14.12 -16.99 15.66
C ASN A 292 -13.68 -16.37 16.98
N LYS A 293 -13.95 -17.06 18.10
CA LYS A 293 -13.44 -16.69 19.42
C LYS A 293 -11.94 -16.95 19.49
N ILE A 294 -11.20 -15.93 19.92
CA ILE A 294 -9.74 -16.01 20.05
C ILE A 294 -9.41 -16.41 21.50
N GLU A 295 -8.62 -17.46 21.67
CA GLU A 295 -8.18 -17.96 22.98
C GLU A 295 -6.69 -17.68 23.19
N GLY A 296 -6.35 -17.12 24.36
CA GLY A 296 -4.97 -16.94 24.83
C GLY A 296 -4.21 -15.77 24.19
N SER A 297 -3.74 -14.84 25.02
CA SER A 297 -2.77 -13.82 24.58
C SER A 297 -1.39 -14.45 24.43
N VAL A 298 -0.69 -14.14 23.34
CA VAL A 298 0.68 -14.61 23.09
C VAL A 298 1.70 -13.78 23.87
N ILE A 299 1.48 -12.47 23.93
CA ILE A 299 2.32 -11.54 24.69
C ILE A 299 1.39 -10.78 25.64
N SER A 300 1.68 -10.83 26.93
CA SER A 300 0.95 -10.08 27.96
C SER A 300 1.90 -9.13 28.67
N ILE A 301 1.65 -7.83 28.57
CA ILE A 301 2.52 -6.82 29.16
C ILE A 301 1.84 -6.25 30.40
N ASN A 302 2.32 -6.70 31.56
CA ASN A 302 1.81 -6.29 32.87
C ASN A 302 2.73 -5.27 33.57
N GLU A 303 3.70 -4.72 32.83
CA GLU A 303 4.65 -3.76 33.38
C GLU A 303 3.96 -2.44 33.75
N LYS A 304 4.25 -1.99 34.97
CA LYS A 304 3.81 -0.70 35.49
C LYS A 304 5.03 0.16 35.72
N GLU A 305 5.01 1.37 35.15
CA GLU A 305 6.02 2.39 35.43
C GLU A 305 5.34 3.51 36.22
N LYS A 306 5.77 3.72 37.48
CA LYS A 306 5.24 4.76 38.38
C LYS A 306 3.70 4.72 38.50
N ASP A 307 3.16 3.54 38.81
CA ASP A 307 1.71 3.25 38.91
C ASP A 307 0.87 3.42 37.64
N LYS A 308 1.45 3.88 36.52
CA LYS A 308 0.78 3.87 35.21
C LYS A 308 1.08 2.57 34.46
N LYS A 309 0.02 1.93 33.96
CA LYS A 309 0.13 0.76 33.09
C LYS A 309 0.70 1.20 31.73
N ILE A 310 1.77 0.55 31.28
CA ILE A 310 2.36 0.81 29.96
C ILE A 310 1.39 0.27 28.90
N LYS A 311 1.01 1.11 27.94
CA LYS A 311 0.09 0.73 26.86
C LYS A 311 0.85 0.50 25.56
N ILE A 312 0.40 -0.49 24.78
CA ILE A 312 0.85 -0.66 23.40
C ILE A 312 0.15 0.39 22.56
N THR A 313 0.91 1.21 21.84
CA THR A 313 0.38 2.33 21.06
C THR A 313 0.44 2.08 19.55
N SER A 314 1.41 1.29 19.12
CA SER A 314 1.63 0.95 17.71
C SER A 314 2.25 -0.44 17.59
N MET A 315 2.01 -1.12 16.47
CA MET A 315 2.53 -2.47 16.21
C MET A 315 2.78 -2.64 14.71
N THR A 316 3.88 -3.30 14.37
CA THR A 316 4.20 -3.66 12.97
C THR A 316 4.97 -4.98 12.93
N LEU A 317 4.89 -5.67 11.80
CA LEU A 317 5.73 -6.83 11.48
C LEU A 317 6.91 -6.40 10.61
N SER A 318 7.99 -7.18 10.65
CA SER A 318 9.01 -7.09 9.62
C SER A 318 8.46 -7.53 8.27
N ILE A 319 9.01 -6.98 7.20
CA ILE A 319 8.68 -7.33 5.80
C ILE A 319 8.97 -8.80 5.53
N SER A 320 9.97 -9.37 6.22
CA SER A 320 10.32 -10.78 6.19
C SER A 320 9.48 -11.67 7.12
N SER A 321 8.57 -11.09 7.92
CA SER A 321 7.76 -11.78 8.94
C SER A 321 8.58 -12.61 9.93
N THR A 322 9.75 -12.10 10.28
CA THR A 322 10.69 -12.71 11.24
C THR A 322 10.56 -12.12 12.64
N ASN A 323 10.22 -10.83 12.72
CA ASN A 323 10.18 -10.07 13.96
C ASN A 323 8.84 -9.34 14.09
N LEU A 324 8.31 -9.30 15.31
CA LEU A 324 7.19 -8.45 15.71
C LEU A 324 7.75 -7.26 16.49
N ILE A 325 7.32 -6.04 16.13
CA ILE A 325 7.82 -4.81 16.72
C ILE A 325 6.65 -4.09 17.39
N LEU A 326 6.82 -3.80 18.69
CA LEU A 326 5.82 -3.14 19.52
C LEU A 326 6.34 -1.79 19.99
N GLY A 327 5.52 -0.75 19.81
CA GLY A 327 5.78 0.59 20.35
C GLY A 327 4.91 0.86 21.58
N PHE A 328 5.51 1.49 22.59
CA PHE A 328 4.88 1.75 23.87
C PHE A 328 4.64 3.23 24.16
N SER A 329 3.75 3.48 25.11
CA SER A 329 3.43 4.83 25.62
C SER A 329 4.58 5.51 26.38
N ASN A 330 5.62 4.76 26.78
CA ASN A 330 6.81 5.28 27.45
C ASN A 330 7.95 5.64 26.48
N GLY A 331 7.76 5.47 25.17
CA GLY A 331 8.76 5.76 24.14
C GLY A 331 9.73 4.62 23.82
N GLN A 332 9.55 3.46 24.46
CA GLN A 332 10.33 2.26 24.14
C GLN A 332 9.72 1.50 22.96
N ILE A 333 10.59 0.90 22.14
CA ILE A 333 10.22 -0.02 21.06
C ILE A 333 10.82 -1.39 21.40
N ASN A 334 9.99 -2.41 21.57
CA ASN A 334 10.47 -3.77 21.81
C ASN A 334 10.35 -4.61 20.54
N LEU A 335 11.39 -5.39 20.27
CA LEU A 335 11.45 -6.35 19.19
C LEU A 335 11.26 -7.75 19.77
N TYR A 336 10.35 -8.53 19.20
CA TYR A 336 10.06 -9.90 19.55
C TYR A 336 10.35 -10.82 18.37
N SER A 337 10.88 -12.01 18.68
CA SER A 337 11.05 -13.09 17.71
C SER A 337 9.70 -13.69 17.36
N LEU A 338 9.38 -13.84 16.07
CA LEU A 338 8.07 -14.37 15.66
C LEU A 338 7.88 -15.87 15.97
N PRO A 339 8.88 -16.76 15.77
CA PRO A 339 8.70 -18.19 16.09
C PRO A 339 8.53 -18.49 17.58
N SER A 340 9.25 -17.78 18.46
CA SER A 340 9.25 -18.05 19.90
C SER A 340 8.44 -17.06 20.73
N HIS A 341 8.02 -15.94 20.14
CA HIS A 341 7.40 -14.80 20.82
C HIS A 341 8.21 -14.26 22.01
N GLN A 342 9.52 -14.53 22.03
CA GLN A 342 10.42 -14.02 23.05
C GLN A 342 10.88 -12.61 22.71
N HIS A 343 11.05 -11.79 23.74
CA HIS A 343 11.66 -10.47 23.62
C HIS A 343 13.14 -10.63 23.21
N LEU A 344 13.55 -9.86 22.21
CA LEU A 344 14.92 -9.85 21.70
C LEU A 344 15.68 -8.61 22.17
N ARG A 345 15.11 -7.42 21.94
CA ARG A 345 15.78 -6.12 22.14
C ARG A 345 14.78 -5.00 22.43
N THR A 346 15.26 -3.97 23.12
CA THR A 346 14.53 -2.72 23.38
C THR A 346 15.31 -1.53 22.80
N LEU A 347 14.62 -0.67 22.05
CA LEU A 347 15.11 0.63 21.59
C LEU A 347 14.47 1.73 22.43
N SER A 348 15.27 2.60 23.01
CA SER A 348 14.80 3.74 23.82
C SER A 348 15.20 5.06 23.16
N SER A 349 14.70 5.27 21.94
CA SER A 349 15.07 6.42 21.11
C SER A 349 14.15 7.61 21.29
N HIS A 350 12.96 7.39 21.85
CA HIS A 350 11.97 8.43 22.13
C HIS A 350 11.80 8.62 23.63
N SER A 351 11.59 9.86 24.05
CA SER A 351 11.17 10.21 25.42
C SER A 351 9.66 10.16 25.62
N ASN A 352 8.90 10.20 24.52
CA ASN A 352 7.45 10.34 24.50
C ASN A 352 6.79 9.11 23.87
N SER A 353 5.48 9.00 24.06
CA SER A 353 4.65 7.93 23.50
C SER A 353 4.84 7.79 21.99
N ILE A 354 5.08 6.56 21.54
CA ILE A 354 5.22 6.25 20.10
C ILE A 354 3.83 6.33 19.46
N THR A 355 3.71 7.06 18.36
CA THR A 355 2.44 7.25 17.64
C THR A 355 2.38 6.54 16.31
N HIS A 356 3.53 6.33 15.67
CA HIS A 356 3.63 5.60 14.42
C HIS A 356 4.83 4.66 14.45
N LEU A 357 4.63 3.46 13.91
CA LEU A 357 5.65 2.45 13.78
C LEU A 357 5.41 1.67 12.49
N SER A 358 6.41 1.61 11.62
CA SER A 358 6.35 0.86 10.36
C SER A 358 7.72 0.34 9.96
N THR A 359 7.74 -0.67 9.11
CA THR A 359 8.96 -1.25 8.54
C THR A 359 9.06 -0.90 7.07
N LEU A 360 10.26 -0.52 6.63
CA LEU A 360 10.53 -0.15 5.25
C LEU A 360 11.90 -0.63 4.82
N LEU A 361 12.05 -0.94 3.53
CA LEU A 361 13.36 -1.19 2.94
C LEU A 361 14.13 0.13 2.88
N LYS A 362 15.42 0.08 3.23
CA LYS A 362 16.29 1.24 3.18
C LYS A 362 16.20 1.93 1.81
N PRO A 363 15.79 3.21 1.76
CA PRO A 363 15.77 3.98 0.53
C PRO A 363 17.17 4.07 -0.07
N LEU A 364 17.25 3.95 -1.40
CA LEU A 364 18.53 3.94 -2.13
C LEU A 364 19.23 5.31 -2.11
N ASP A 365 18.44 6.37 -2.01
CA ASP A 365 18.83 7.78 -1.99
C ASP A 365 18.98 8.35 -0.56
N LEU A 366 18.87 7.51 0.47
CA LEU A 366 19.00 7.93 1.87
C LEU A 366 20.43 8.37 2.19
N ILE A 367 20.61 9.65 2.53
CA ILE A 367 21.90 10.15 3.00
C ILE A 367 22.20 9.63 4.40
N LYS A 368 23.37 9.03 4.59
CA LYS A 368 23.88 8.72 5.94
C LYS A 368 24.28 10.03 6.62
N SER A 369 23.64 10.37 7.73
CA SER A 369 24.11 11.45 8.60
C SER A 369 25.45 11.01 9.20
N ASN A 370 26.55 11.62 8.75
CA ASN A 370 27.89 11.37 9.31
C ASN A 370 27.98 11.99 10.71
N ASN A 371 27.46 11.29 11.72
CA ASN A 371 27.70 11.59 13.14
C ASN A 371 28.58 10.51 13.78
N SER A 372 29.70 10.19 13.14
CA SER A 372 30.82 9.49 13.79
C SER A 372 32.01 10.45 13.88
N ASN A 373 32.18 11.06 15.05
CA ASN A 373 33.40 11.76 15.43
C ASN A 373 34.55 10.75 15.48
N GLY A 374 35.54 10.90 14.59
CA GLY A 374 36.81 10.17 14.69
C GLY A 374 37.57 10.05 13.38
N GLY A 375 38.62 10.87 13.22
CA GLY A 375 39.78 10.54 12.39
C GLY A 375 39.85 11.21 11.01
N ALA A 376 40.72 12.20 10.90
CA ALA A 376 41.20 12.75 9.65
C ALA A 376 41.96 11.71 8.80
N GLY A 377 41.88 11.86 7.48
CA GLY A 377 42.85 11.29 6.53
C GLY A 377 42.36 10.09 5.74
N GLY A 378 42.03 10.32 4.46
CA GLY A 378 41.88 9.24 3.49
C GLY A 378 40.87 9.58 2.38
N GLY A 379 41.37 10.17 1.29
CA GLY A 379 40.60 10.31 0.05
C GLY A 379 40.21 8.93 -0.48
N GLY A 380 38.97 8.52 -0.21
CA GLY A 380 38.33 7.36 -0.81
C GLY A 380 37.20 7.82 -1.71
N ASN A 381 37.30 7.52 -3.01
CA ASN A 381 36.27 7.73 -4.02
C ASN A 381 34.91 7.17 -3.54
N ASN A 382 34.01 8.07 -3.13
CA ASN A 382 32.68 7.72 -2.67
C ASN A 382 31.78 7.34 -3.86
N GLY A 383 31.53 6.05 -4.05
CA GLY A 383 30.49 5.53 -4.96
C GLY A 383 29.06 6.00 -4.64
N ASN A 384 28.84 6.66 -3.49
CA ASN A 384 27.56 7.28 -3.13
C ASN A 384 27.27 8.59 -3.88
N GLY A 385 28.28 9.28 -4.43
CA GLY A 385 28.08 10.52 -5.18
C GLY A 385 27.31 10.31 -6.49
N LYS A 386 27.60 9.21 -7.20
CA LYS A 386 26.93 8.86 -8.48
C LYS A 386 25.47 8.44 -8.30
N LEU A 387 25.14 7.75 -7.21
CA LEU A 387 23.74 7.33 -6.93
C LEU A 387 22.86 8.53 -6.55
N LEU A 388 23.40 9.51 -5.82
CA LEU A 388 22.68 10.74 -5.51
C LEU A 388 22.49 11.65 -6.74
N GLU A 389 23.35 11.55 -7.75
CA GLU A 389 23.14 12.20 -9.06
C GLU A 389 22.00 11.54 -9.87
N GLU A 390 21.76 10.24 -9.66
CA GLU A 390 20.74 9.45 -10.36
C GLU A 390 19.31 9.75 -9.87
N TYR A 391 19.14 10.01 -8.56
CA TYR A 391 17.84 10.32 -7.95
C TYR A 391 17.68 11.82 -7.67
N SER A 392 16.75 12.49 -8.35
CA SER A 392 16.46 13.91 -8.05
C SER A 392 15.77 14.06 -6.71
N ILE A 393 15.96 15.22 -6.07
CA ILE A 393 15.19 15.63 -4.89
C ILE A 393 13.70 15.49 -5.20
N PHE A 394 12.96 14.89 -4.27
CA PHE A 394 11.52 14.74 -4.36
C PHE A 394 10.83 16.10 -4.54
N GLU A 395 10.17 16.31 -5.67
CA GLU A 395 9.51 17.56 -6.00
C GLU A 395 8.17 17.66 -5.30
N ILE A 396 8.02 18.64 -4.43
CA ILE A 396 6.78 18.91 -3.72
C ILE A 396 6.48 20.40 -3.70
N LYS A 397 5.25 20.77 -4.04
CA LYS A 397 4.74 22.13 -3.93
C LYS A 397 3.91 22.30 -2.65
N SER A 398 3.72 23.56 -2.25
CA SER A 398 2.86 23.88 -1.12
C SER A 398 1.41 23.55 -1.44
N PHE A 399 0.71 22.89 -0.52
CA PHE A 399 -0.67 22.48 -0.72
C PHE A 399 -1.64 23.66 -0.67
N GLU A 400 -2.56 23.70 -1.63
CA GLU A 400 -3.67 24.65 -1.63
C GLU A 400 -4.65 24.34 -0.49
N ARG A 401 -5.15 25.39 0.16
CA ARG A 401 -6.09 25.29 1.27
C ARG A 401 -7.55 25.33 0.84
N ILE A 402 -7.83 25.87 -0.34
CA ILE A 402 -9.17 26.02 -0.90
C ILE A 402 -9.10 25.56 -2.34
N LYS A 403 -10.14 24.87 -2.80
CA LYS A 403 -10.20 24.35 -4.16
C LYS A 403 -10.31 25.51 -5.14
N SER A 404 -9.25 25.74 -5.91
CA SER A 404 -9.24 26.74 -6.98
C SER A 404 -10.17 26.30 -8.11
N GLN A 405 -11.08 27.16 -8.60
CA GLN A 405 -12.00 26.81 -9.70
C GLN A 405 -11.29 26.65 -11.07
N ASN A 406 -10.07 27.19 -11.21
CA ASN A 406 -9.30 27.23 -12.46
C ASN A 406 -8.19 26.17 -12.54
N VAL A 407 -8.42 24.96 -12.00
CA VAL A 407 -7.44 23.85 -12.04
C VAL A 407 -7.00 23.53 -13.48
N LYS A 408 -7.95 23.53 -14.44
CA LYS A 408 -7.70 23.14 -15.85
C LYS A 408 -6.73 24.05 -16.60
N LEU A 409 -6.61 25.33 -16.25
CA LEU A 409 -5.79 26.29 -17.00
C LEU A 409 -4.35 26.39 -16.49
N ASN A 410 -4.08 26.00 -15.23
CA ASN A 410 -2.79 26.19 -14.56
C ASN A 410 -2.15 24.88 -14.05
N HIS A 411 -2.58 23.73 -14.55
CA HIS A 411 -2.05 22.43 -14.14
C HIS A 411 -0.67 22.15 -14.78
N ASN A 412 0.35 22.83 -14.25
CA ASN A 412 1.73 22.65 -14.66
C ASN A 412 2.46 21.76 -13.65
N ILE A 413 2.70 20.52 -14.06
CA ILE A 413 3.50 19.55 -13.31
C ILE A 413 4.88 19.49 -13.97
N THR A 414 5.92 19.62 -13.15
CA THR A 414 7.27 19.28 -13.58
C THR A 414 7.49 17.81 -13.19
N ILE A 415 7.75 16.96 -14.18
CA ILE A 415 8.06 15.56 -13.96
C ILE A 415 9.44 15.34 -14.54
N LYS A 416 10.41 15.00 -13.68
CA LYS A 416 11.69 14.48 -14.18
C LYS A 416 11.44 13.10 -14.74
N LEU A 417 11.52 12.98 -16.07
CA LEU A 417 11.54 11.68 -16.74
C LEU A 417 12.81 10.96 -16.31
N SER A 418 12.66 9.68 -15.95
CA SER A 418 13.81 8.80 -15.72
C SER A 418 14.71 8.88 -16.95
N GLN A 419 16.01 9.16 -16.75
CA GLN A 419 16.97 8.88 -17.81
C GLN A 419 16.94 7.37 -17.98
N ASN A 420 16.28 6.88 -19.03
CA ASN A 420 16.29 5.48 -19.40
C ASN A 420 17.76 5.03 -19.47
N THR A 421 18.26 4.40 -18.41
CA THR A 421 19.56 3.73 -18.37
C THR A 421 19.54 2.44 -19.20
N ASN A 422 18.69 2.36 -20.23
CA ASN A 422 18.54 1.21 -21.13
C ASN A 422 17.98 1.50 -22.54
N TYR A 423 17.92 2.75 -23.01
CA TYR A 423 17.69 2.97 -24.46
C TYR A 423 18.96 3.18 -25.27
N ASN A 424 20.14 3.24 -24.64
CA ASN A 424 21.39 3.54 -25.32
C ASN A 424 22.52 2.52 -25.16
N ASN A 425 22.25 1.26 -24.79
CA ASN A 425 23.21 0.18 -25.11
C ASN A 425 22.55 -1.20 -25.09
N THR A 426 22.56 -1.85 -26.26
CA THR A 426 22.18 -3.26 -26.53
C THR A 426 20.74 -3.57 -26.97
N LEU A 427 20.12 -2.70 -27.77
CA LEU A 427 19.57 -3.25 -29.02
C LEU A 427 20.78 -3.51 -29.92
N SER A 428 21.59 -4.52 -29.56
CA SER A 428 22.77 -4.85 -30.34
C SER A 428 22.26 -5.13 -31.75
N THR A 429 22.85 -4.45 -32.72
CA THR A 429 22.54 -4.68 -34.14
C THR A 429 22.52 -6.18 -34.45
N ASN A 430 23.33 -6.98 -33.74
CA ASN A 430 23.36 -8.43 -33.75
C ASN A 430 22.07 -9.14 -33.29
N LEU A 431 21.35 -8.66 -32.27
CA LEU A 431 20.10 -9.31 -31.81
C LEU A 431 18.93 -9.01 -32.76
N LEU A 432 18.92 -7.81 -33.35
CA LEU A 432 18.04 -7.48 -34.46
C LEU A 432 18.42 -8.26 -35.72
N LEU A 433 19.72 -8.39 -36.05
CA LEU A 433 20.20 -9.20 -37.18
C LEU A 433 19.81 -10.67 -37.01
N ASN A 434 19.94 -11.24 -35.82
CA ASN A 434 19.54 -12.62 -35.55
C ASN A 434 18.03 -12.82 -35.73
N LYS A 435 17.19 -11.89 -35.25
CA LYS A 435 15.75 -11.90 -35.54
C LYS A 435 15.44 -11.71 -37.02
N LEU A 436 16.25 -10.93 -37.74
CA LEU A 436 16.10 -10.68 -39.18
C LEU A 436 16.58 -11.88 -40.02
N ASP A 437 17.57 -12.63 -39.56
CA ASP A 437 18.04 -13.89 -40.15
C ASP A 437 17.08 -15.06 -39.85
N GLU A 438 16.38 -15.05 -38.71
CA GLU A 438 15.25 -15.97 -38.45
C GLU A 438 14.06 -15.70 -39.38
N LEU A 439 13.81 -14.42 -39.72
CA LEU A 439 12.75 -14.00 -40.63
C LEU A 439 13.15 -14.05 -42.10
N ARG A 440 14.42 -14.30 -42.42
CA ARG A 440 14.88 -14.49 -43.80
C ARG A 440 14.42 -15.85 -44.31
N PRO A 441 13.73 -15.92 -45.47
CA PRO A 441 13.39 -17.21 -46.06
C PRO A 441 14.68 -17.97 -46.35
N LYS A 442 14.90 -19.09 -45.64
CA LYS A 442 16.08 -19.93 -45.81
C LYS A 442 16.09 -20.44 -47.25
N SER A 443 17.11 -20.06 -48.03
CA SER A 443 17.25 -20.56 -49.39
C SER A 443 17.34 -22.09 -49.37
N ILE A 444 16.61 -22.71 -50.28
CA ILE A 444 16.52 -24.15 -50.44
C ILE A 444 17.93 -24.70 -50.68
N LYS A 445 18.48 -25.40 -49.69
CA LYS A 445 19.66 -26.24 -49.90
C LYS A 445 19.23 -27.45 -50.72
N SER A 446 19.70 -27.51 -51.95
CA SER A 446 19.63 -28.68 -52.82
C SER A 446 20.46 -29.82 -52.23
N ILE A 447 19.81 -30.80 -51.61
CA ILE A 447 20.35 -32.16 -51.45
C ILE A 447 19.24 -33.10 -51.88
N GLY A 448 19.56 -33.91 -52.90
CA GLY A 448 18.61 -34.70 -53.66
C GLY A 448 18.13 -35.98 -52.97
N SER A 449 17.10 -36.51 -53.63
CA SER A 449 16.45 -37.83 -53.55
C SER A 449 15.76 -38.20 -52.23
N ASN A 450 14.47 -37.88 -52.16
CA ASN A 450 13.43 -38.86 -51.82
C ASN A 450 12.07 -38.34 -52.32
N GLY A 451 11.62 -38.88 -53.45
CA GLY A 451 10.46 -38.43 -54.24
C GLY A 451 9.08 -38.69 -53.62
N ASN A 452 8.90 -38.54 -52.30
CA ASN A 452 7.61 -38.75 -51.64
C ASN A 452 7.11 -37.56 -50.78
N THR A 453 7.92 -36.53 -50.53
CA THR A 453 7.47 -35.35 -49.76
C THR A 453 6.74 -34.31 -50.59
N GLN A 454 7.05 -34.16 -51.89
CA GLN A 454 6.36 -33.19 -52.76
C GLN A 454 4.87 -33.50 -52.92
N ASN A 455 4.49 -34.78 -53.06
CA ASN A 455 3.07 -35.15 -53.19
C ASN A 455 2.26 -34.87 -51.91
N ILE A 456 2.88 -34.97 -50.73
CA ILE A 456 2.19 -34.75 -49.44
C ILE A 456 1.96 -33.26 -49.22
N GLU A 457 2.97 -32.43 -49.48
CA GLU A 457 2.85 -30.98 -49.36
C GLU A 457 1.90 -30.39 -50.41
N GLN A 458 1.89 -30.97 -51.62
CA GLN A 458 1.00 -30.53 -52.70
C GLN A 458 -0.46 -30.92 -52.43
N ASN A 459 -0.71 -32.12 -51.87
CA ASN A 459 -2.04 -32.51 -51.41
C ASN A 459 -2.53 -31.66 -50.22
N GLN A 460 -1.64 -31.28 -49.29
CA GLN A 460 -1.99 -30.39 -48.18
C GLN A 460 -2.30 -28.97 -48.68
N LEU A 461 -1.56 -28.48 -49.68
CA LEU A 461 -1.82 -27.19 -50.30
C LEU A 461 -3.16 -27.18 -51.03
N GLU A 462 -3.49 -28.23 -51.77
CA GLU A 462 -4.78 -28.36 -52.45
C GLU A 462 -5.95 -28.40 -51.46
N ALA A 463 -5.83 -29.17 -50.36
CA ALA A 463 -6.84 -29.21 -49.32
C ALA A 463 -7.07 -27.83 -48.66
N LEU A 464 -5.99 -27.09 -48.37
CA LEU A 464 -6.07 -25.74 -47.79
C LEU A 464 -6.65 -24.71 -48.77
N LEU A 465 -6.39 -24.86 -50.07
CA LEU A 465 -6.98 -24.01 -51.11
C LEU A 465 -8.47 -24.26 -51.26
N GLU A 466 -8.89 -25.52 -51.19
CA GLU A 466 -10.30 -25.89 -51.25
C GLU A 466 -11.06 -25.41 -50.01
N GLU A 467 -10.46 -25.51 -48.82
CA GLU A 467 -11.02 -24.95 -47.59
C GLU A 467 -11.13 -23.42 -47.63
N ASN A 468 -10.10 -22.72 -48.13
CA ASN A 468 -10.15 -21.27 -48.34
C ASN A 468 -11.28 -20.86 -49.30
N LYS A 469 -11.46 -21.62 -50.39
CA LYS A 469 -12.54 -21.39 -51.34
C LYS A 469 -13.90 -21.58 -50.68
N ARG A 470 -14.07 -22.63 -49.86
CA ARG A 470 -15.29 -22.89 -49.09
C ARG A 470 -15.57 -21.76 -48.10
N LEU A 471 -14.57 -21.33 -47.33
CA LEU A 471 -14.72 -20.23 -46.37
C LEU A 471 -15.12 -18.92 -47.05
N ARG A 472 -14.50 -18.58 -48.19
CA ARG A 472 -14.88 -17.40 -48.99
C ARG A 472 -16.33 -17.46 -49.47
N THR A 473 -16.78 -18.61 -49.96
CA THR A 473 -18.21 -18.75 -50.35
C THR A 473 -19.16 -18.66 -49.17
N SER A 474 -18.76 -19.11 -47.98
CA SER A 474 -19.57 -18.96 -46.77
C SER A 474 -19.66 -17.50 -46.31
N LEU A 475 -18.54 -16.76 -46.43
CA LEU A 475 -18.46 -15.35 -46.08
C LEU A 475 -19.34 -14.53 -47.04
N GLU A 476 -19.29 -14.81 -48.34
CA GLU A 476 -20.14 -14.13 -49.33
C GLU A 476 -21.64 -14.44 -49.13
N LYS A 477 -21.99 -15.64 -48.66
CA LYS A 477 -23.36 -15.95 -48.26
C LYS A 477 -23.76 -15.16 -47.01
N ALA A 478 -22.89 -15.08 -46.01
CA ALA A 478 -23.13 -14.32 -44.80
C ALA A 478 -23.26 -12.81 -45.08
N SER A 479 -22.44 -12.25 -45.99
CA SER A 479 -22.54 -10.85 -46.37
C SER A 479 -23.85 -10.55 -47.08
N LYS A 480 -24.31 -11.42 -48.00
CA LYS A 480 -25.63 -11.27 -48.65
C LYS A 480 -26.80 -11.37 -47.67
N ILE A 481 -26.69 -12.22 -46.65
CA ILE A 481 -27.71 -12.30 -45.59
C ILE A 481 -27.71 -11.01 -44.77
N ASN A 482 -26.54 -10.49 -44.41
CA ASN A 482 -26.44 -9.22 -43.68
C ASN A 482 -26.97 -8.04 -44.50
N GLU A 483 -26.68 -7.95 -45.80
CA GLU A 483 -27.26 -6.92 -46.67
C GLU A 483 -28.78 -7.03 -46.75
N LYS A 484 -29.33 -8.24 -46.87
CA LYS A 484 -30.80 -8.44 -46.86
C LYS A 484 -31.42 -8.02 -45.53
N MET A 485 -30.80 -8.35 -44.40
CA MET A 485 -31.30 -7.92 -43.09
C MET A 485 -31.21 -6.40 -42.94
N TRP A 486 -30.12 -5.79 -43.42
CA TRP A 486 -29.96 -4.34 -43.40
C TRP A 486 -31.02 -3.63 -44.25
N ASN A 487 -31.29 -4.11 -45.46
CA ASN A 487 -32.33 -3.56 -46.31
C ASN A 487 -33.73 -3.76 -45.69
N GLY A 488 -34.01 -4.93 -45.09
CA GLY A 488 -35.28 -5.14 -44.37
C GLY A 488 -35.46 -4.21 -43.17
N ILE A 489 -34.39 -3.88 -42.44
CA ILE A 489 -34.43 -2.90 -41.34
C ILE A 489 -34.65 -1.48 -41.89
N ILE A 490 -34.05 -1.15 -43.03
CA ILE A 490 -34.25 0.15 -43.70
C ILE A 490 -35.70 0.28 -44.20
N ASP A 491 -36.25 -0.75 -44.84
CA ASP A 491 -37.63 -0.77 -45.31
C ASP A 491 -38.63 -0.65 -44.14
N MET A 492 -38.40 -1.37 -43.03
CA MET A 492 -39.20 -1.19 -41.80
C MET A 492 -39.10 0.21 -41.19
N LYS A 493 -37.96 0.89 -41.35
CA LYS A 493 -37.80 2.28 -40.89
C LYS A 493 -38.49 3.29 -41.81
N LEU A 494 -38.57 3.00 -43.10
CA LEU A 494 -39.26 3.83 -44.09
C LEU A 494 -40.78 3.68 -44.00
N ASP A 495 -41.30 2.46 -43.79
CA ASP A 495 -42.75 2.21 -43.60
C ASP A 495 -43.30 2.84 -42.30
N ASN A 496 -42.47 2.99 -41.26
CA ASN A 496 -42.84 3.71 -40.04
C ASN A 496 -42.74 5.25 -40.16
N GLY A 497 -42.42 5.77 -41.36
CA GLY A 497 -42.25 7.20 -41.64
C GLY A 497 -43.38 7.88 -42.44
N GLU A 498 -44.40 7.13 -42.90
CA GLU A 498 -45.54 7.66 -43.67
C GLU A 498 -46.90 7.54 -42.94
N SER A 499 -46.92 7.61 -41.60
CA SER A 499 -48.16 7.75 -40.82
C SER A 499 -48.20 9.01 -39.98
#